data_AF-A0AA39K8Y3-F1
#
_entry.id   AF-A0AA39K8Y3-F1
#
_cell.length_a   1.000
_cell.length_b   1.000
_cell.length_c   1.000
_cell.angle_alpha   90.00
_cell.angle_beta   90.00
_cell.angle_gamma   90.00
#
_symmetry.space_group_name_H-M   'P 1'
#
loop_
_entity.id
_entity.type
_entity.pdbx_description
1 polymer ?
#
loop_
_entity_poly.entity_id
_entity_poly.type
_entity_poly.pdbx_seq_one_letter_code
_entity_poly.pdbx_strand_id
1 'polypeptide(L)'
;MDNIKLYLKPRPTHSNFGDRPWILLKRDFPYGPFCSAWGPIPPNATEVYTLHSCPLTTGLTKLKEILLKLRKSNAEIPRIQASASTSPFSASFWDGFQTIRPAQDLLADCQYQTVKLVFGNRTPPKPSRKRNNLVHSPEFWKLVGETTFLLNRDVELVDLDIDLQRLLWTTIFLVIQQGLKPIIRLWEEVSHNIEEITWRSVAGVRNYLSSFWVRDKHQSPQVQVSTSTSSESTASMSTSSASDNQEHPTPNTLVSFPGGRSIKPLLVSLSLPLSSFVILLTNLDGIQGKIKVD
;
A
#
# COMPACT_ATOMS: atom_id res chain seq x y z
N MET A 1 -17.46 -28.23 2.09
CA MET A 1 -17.19 -26.85 2.56
C MET A 1 -16.89 -26.94 4.02
N ASP A 2 -15.79 -26.36 4.48
CA ASP A 2 -15.36 -26.49 5.87
C ASP A 2 -16.11 -25.50 6.75
N ASN A 3 -16.69 -26.00 7.83
CA ASN A 3 -17.38 -25.19 8.83
C ASN A 3 -16.34 -24.39 9.64
N ILE A 4 -16.47 -23.07 9.65
CA ILE A 4 -15.57 -22.19 10.39
C ILE A 4 -16.16 -22.00 11.79
N LYS A 5 -15.48 -22.53 12.81
CA LYS A 5 -15.84 -22.29 14.21
C LYS A 5 -15.23 -20.98 14.69
N LEU A 6 -16.11 -20.09 15.13
CA LEU A 6 -15.80 -18.78 15.67
C LEU A 6 -16.12 -18.79 17.17
N TYR A 7 -15.16 -18.34 17.97
CA TYR A 7 -15.29 -18.32 19.42
C TYR A 7 -15.27 -16.87 19.91
N LEU A 8 -16.26 -16.49 20.72
CA LEU A 8 -16.35 -15.19 21.38
C LEU A 8 -16.37 -15.38 22.90
N LYS A 9 -15.85 -14.40 23.63
CA LYS A 9 -16.05 -14.36 25.08
C LYS A 9 -17.42 -13.78 25.41
N PRO A 10 -18.03 -14.20 26.55
CA PRO A 10 -19.19 -13.54 27.10
C PRO A 10 -18.97 -12.04 27.22
N ARG A 11 -20.00 -11.28 26.88
CA ARG A 11 -20.00 -9.82 26.93
C ARG A 11 -20.98 -9.36 28.01
N PRO A 12 -20.70 -8.25 28.71
CA PRO A 12 -21.66 -7.67 29.63
C PRO A 12 -22.90 -7.16 28.87
N THR A 13 -24.02 -6.99 29.57
CA THR A 13 -25.20 -6.30 29.02
C THR A 13 -24.80 -4.88 28.63
N HIS A 14 -25.14 -4.49 27.41
CA HIS A 14 -24.76 -3.18 26.89
C HIS A 14 -25.85 -2.15 27.19
N SER A 15 -25.49 -0.96 27.69
CA SER A 15 -26.47 0.07 28.06
C SER A 15 -27.39 0.49 26.92
N ASN A 16 -26.88 0.57 25.68
CA ASN A 16 -27.65 0.99 24.49
C ASN A 16 -28.29 -0.17 23.73
N PHE A 17 -27.78 -1.40 23.88
CA PHE A 17 -28.25 -2.55 23.10
C PHE A 17 -29.06 -3.54 23.93
N GLY A 18 -29.00 -3.44 25.26
CA GLY A 18 -29.61 -4.40 26.18
C GLY A 18 -28.98 -5.78 26.01
N ASP A 19 -29.84 -6.77 25.81
CA ASP A 19 -29.45 -8.17 25.61
C ASP A 19 -29.15 -8.51 24.14
N ARG A 20 -29.24 -7.53 23.22
CA ARG A 20 -28.98 -7.75 21.81
C ARG A 20 -27.49 -8.05 21.57
N PRO A 21 -27.14 -8.95 20.64
CA PRO A 21 -25.76 -9.24 20.31
C PRO A 21 -25.01 -7.97 19.89
N TRP A 22 -23.83 -7.76 20.47
CA TRP A 22 -22.98 -6.60 20.18
C TRP A 22 -21.52 -7.02 20.24
N ILE A 23 -20.62 -6.23 19.65
CA ILE A 23 -19.18 -6.46 19.74
C ILE A 23 -18.43 -5.13 19.87
N LEU A 24 -17.35 -5.16 20.65
CA LEU A 24 -16.34 -4.10 20.68
C LEU A 24 -15.11 -4.57 19.90
N LEU A 25 -14.87 -3.95 18.75
CA LEU A 25 -13.67 -4.24 17.97
C LEU A 25 -12.50 -3.39 18.46
N LYS A 26 -11.56 -4.02 19.16
CA LYS A 26 -10.27 -3.44 19.55
C LYS A 26 -9.12 -4.31 19.04
N ARG A 27 -7.91 -3.75 18.95
CA ARG A 27 -6.72 -4.46 18.43
C ARG A 27 -6.26 -5.62 19.32
N ASP A 28 -6.60 -5.60 20.60
CA ASP A 28 -6.36 -6.67 21.56
C ASP A 28 -7.49 -7.72 21.59
N PHE A 29 -8.55 -7.51 20.79
CA PHE A 29 -9.69 -8.43 20.61
C PHE A 29 -10.23 -8.96 21.95
N PRO A 30 -10.64 -8.09 22.89
CA PRO A 30 -10.96 -8.49 24.26
C PRO A 30 -12.04 -9.57 24.30
N TYR A 31 -13.02 -9.49 23.39
CA TYR A 31 -14.14 -10.42 23.26
C TYR A 31 -14.06 -11.34 22.03
N GLY A 32 -12.96 -11.29 21.27
CA GLY A 32 -12.80 -12.00 19.99
C GLY A 32 -12.89 -11.06 18.78
N PRO A 33 -13.03 -11.61 17.56
CA PRO A 33 -13.21 -13.02 17.26
C PRO A 33 -11.97 -13.90 17.46
N PHE A 34 -12.14 -15.07 18.09
CA PHE A 34 -11.09 -16.10 18.21
C PHE A 34 -11.36 -17.26 17.24
N CYS A 35 -10.30 -17.69 16.57
CA CYS A 35 -10.35 -18.76 15.59
C CYS A 35 -9.04 -19.55 15.67
N SER A 36 -9.12 -20.88 15.57
CA SER A 36 -7.95 -21.77 15.51
C SER A 36 -7.03 -21.50 14.31
N ALA A 37 -7.49 -20.69 13.34
CA ALA A 37 -6.71 -20.36 12.17
C ALA A 37 -5.48 -19.49 12.45
N TRP A 38 -5.50 -18.63 13.47
CA TRP A 38 -4.39 -17.70 13.73
C TRP A 38 -3.87 -17.68 15.17
N GLY A 39 -4.53 -18.37 16.10
CA GLY A 39 -4.07 -18.44 17.47
C GLY A 39 -4.83 -19.44 18.34
N PRO A 40 -4.34 -19.63 19.59
CA PRO A 40 -5.05 -20.42 20.59
C PRO A 40 -6.37 -19.74 20.97
N ILE A 41 -7.38 -20.55 21.27
CA ILE A 41 -8.69 -20.08 21.72
C ILE A 41 -8.63 -19.92 23.24
N PRO A 42 -8.97 -18.75 23.80
CA PRO A 42 -9.04 -18.56 25.24
C PRO A 42 -10.07 -19.49 25.90
N PRO A 43 -9.81 -20.03 27.11
CA PRO A 43 -10.73 -20.96 27.77
C PRO A 43 -12.07 -20.31 28.17
N ASN A 44 -12.10 -18.99 28.33
CA ASN A 44 -13.30 -18.23 28.61
C ASN A 44 -14.06 -17.78 27.35
N ALA A 45 -13.63 -18.17 26.14
CA ALA A 45 -14.37 -17.94 24.90
C ALA A 45 -15.42 -19.03 24.69
N THR A 46 -16.52 -18.93 25.44
CA THR A 46 -17.55 -19.98 25.54
C THR A 46 -18.64 -19.88 24.46
N GLU A 47 -18.81 -18.72 23.83
CA GLU A 47 -19.81 -18.55 22.77
C GLU A 47 -19.24 -19.06 21.45
N VAL A 48 -19.90 -20.07 20.85
CA VAL A 48 -19.43 -20.71 19.62
C VAL A 48 -20.43 -20.48 18.50
N TYR A 49 -19.95 -19.88 17.41
CA TYR A 49 -20.70 -19.67 16.19
C TYR A 49 -20.09 -20.49 15.05
N THR A 50 -20.92 -21.05 14.18
CA THR A 50 -20.46 -21.81 13.01
C THR A 50 -20.81 -21.05 11.74
N LEU A 51 -19.80 -20.55 11.05
CA LEU A 51 -19.95 -19.80 9.81
C LEU A 51 -19.72 -20.70 8.60
N HIS A 52 -20.50 -20.47 7.55
CA HIS A 52 -20.40 -21.16 6.27
C HIS A 52 -20.05 -20.14 5.19
N SER A 53 -18.78 -20.06 4.82
CA SER A 53 -18.31 -19.08 3.84
C SER A 53 -17.06 -19.55 3.13
N CYS A 54 -17.22 -20.04 1.89
CA CYS A 54 -16.11 -20.50 1.06
C CYS A 54 -15.01 -19.41 0.88
N PRO A 55 -15.35 -18.14 0.58
CA PRO A 55 -14.34 -17.08 0.50
C PRO A 55 -13.56 -16.90 1.80
N LEU A 56 -14.23 -17.04 2.94
CA LEU A 56 -13.61 -16.89 4.26
C LEU A 56 -12.69 -18.07 4.57
N THR A 57 -13.09 -19.30 4.25
CA THR A 57 -12.22 -20.49 4.39
C THR A 57 -10.93 -20.31 3.60
N THR A 58 -11.03 -19.87 2.33
CA THR A 58 -9.85 -19.56 1.51
C THR A 58 -9.00 -18.45 2.13
N GLY A 59 -9.63 -17.39 2.62
CA GLY A 59 -8.95 -16.27 3.30
C GLY A 59 -8.18 -16.71 4.54
N LEU A 60 -8.78 -17.59 5.36
CA LEU A 60 -8.15 -18.14 6.56
C LEU A 60 -6.95 -19.03 6.24
N THR A 61 -7.03 -19.84 5.18
CA THR A 61 -5.88 -20.64 4.70
C THR A 61 -4.74 -19.74 4.24
N LYS A 62 -5.01 -18.73 3.41
CA LYS A 62 -4.01 -17.74 2.99
C LYS A 62 -3.41 -17.01 4.20
N LEU A 63 -4.24 -16.65 5.18
CA LEU A 63 -3.78 -15.98 6.40
C LEU A 63 -2.79 -16.84 7.18
N LYS A 64 -3.03 -18.15 7.34
CA LYS A 64 -2.09 -19.06 8.02
C LYS A 64 -0.69 -19.01 7.40
N GLU A 65 -0.62 -19.13 6.07
CA GLU A 65 0.63 -19.10 5.33
C GLU A 65 1.33 -17.74 5.45
N ILE A 66 0.58 -16.66 5.31
CA ILE A 66 1.10 -15.29 5.42
C ILE A 66 1.60 -15.02 6.84
N LEU A 67 0.86 -15.41 7.88
CA LEU A 67 1.26 -15.19 9.27
C LEU A 67 2.54 -15.94 9.62
N LEU A 68 2.72 -17.16 9.12
CA LEU A 68 3.97 -17.90 9.30
C LEU A 68 5.16 -17.15 8.70
N LYS A 69 5.01 -16.67 7.47
CA LYS A 69 6.04 -15.89 6.77
C LYS A 69 6.31 -14.56 7.48
N LEU A 70 5.28 -13.81 7.87
CA LEU A 70 5.40 -12.54 8.59
C LEU A 70 6.11 -12.72 9.92
N ARG A 71 5.80 -13.76 10.70
CA ARG A 71 6.48 -14.04 11.98
C ARG A 71 7.96 -14.33 11.76
N LYS A 72 8.29 -15.18 10.78
CA LYS A 72 9.69 -15.47 10.42
C LYS A 72 10.44 -14.20 10.01
N SER A 73 9.86 -13.42 9.11
CA SER A 73 10.45 -12.17 8.63
C SER A 73 10.63 -11.15 9.76
N ASN A 74 9.63 -10.98 10.63
CA ASN A 74 9.74 -10.05 11.76
C ASN A 74 10.86 -10.44 12.74
N ALA A 75 11.10 -11.73 12.96
CA ALA A 75 12.20 -12.19 13.82
C ALA A 75 13.59 -11.85 13.24
N GLU A 76 13.72 -11.75 11.92
CA GLU A 76 14.99 -11.42 11.26
C GLU A 76 15.25 -9.90 11.15
N ILE A 77 14.24 -9.05 11.35
CA ILE A 77 14.36 -7.59 11.17
C ILE A 77 15.59 -6.98 11.87
N PRO A 78 15.87 -7.26 13.17
CA PRO A 78 17.01 -6.65 13.84
C PRO A 78 18.35 -6.96 13.15
N ARG A 79 18.50 -8.20 12.64
CA ARG A 79 19.69 -8.62 11.89
C ARG A 79 19.79 -7.88 10.55
N ILE A 80 18.68 -7.76 9.83
CA ILE A 80 18.67 -7.07 8.52
C ILE A 80 18.92 -5.58 8.70
N GLN A 81 18.36 -4.96 9.75
CA GLN A 81 18.61 -3.56 10.06
C GLN A 81 20.09 -3.29 10.37
N ALA A 82 20.74 -4.17 11.15
CA ALA A 82 22.18 -4.10 11.40
C ALA A 82 23.01 -4.28 10.12
N SER A 83 22.56 -5.13 9.19
CA SER A 83 23.22 -5.27 7.88
C SER A 83 23.02 -4.02 7.01
N ALA A 84 21.82 -3.44 7.02
CA ALA A 84 21.47 -2.27 6.22
C ALA A 84 22.27 -1.02 6.61
N SER A 85 22.65 -0.86 7.88
CA SER A 85 23.50 0.25 8.32
C SER A 85 24.92 0.18 7.77
N THR A 86 25.40 -1.02 7.42
CA THR A 86 26.74 -1.24 6.85
C THR A 86 26.71 -1.30 5.33
N SER A 87 25.70 -1.97 4.76
CA SER A 87 25.50 -2.10 3.32
C SER A 87 23.99 -2.16 3.01
N PRO A 88 23.37 -1.02 2.66
CA PRO A 88 21.94 -0.98 2.33
C PRO A 88 21.57 -1.89 1.15
N PHE A 89 22.46 -2.02 0.16
CA PHE A 89 22.24 -2.85 -1.02
C PHE A 89 22.19 -4.35 -0.72
N SER A 90 22.87 -4.84 0.31
CA SER A 90 22.72 -6.26 0.70
C SER A 90 21.37 -6.52 1.38
N ALA A 91 20.80 -5.51 2.05
CA ALA A 91 19.50 -5.61 2.70
C ALA A 91 18.31 -5.50 1.72
N SER A 92 18.47 -4.83 0.56
CA SER A 92 17.38 -4.67 -0.42
C SER A 92 16.89 -5.97 -1.05
N PHE A 93 17.73 -7.01 -1.06
CA PHE A 93 17.38 -8.33 -1.60
C PHE A 93 16.86 -9.29 -0.54
N TRP A 94 16.51 -8.81 0.65
CA TRP A 94 16.00 -9.67 1.70
C TRP A 94 14.65 -10.30 1.34
N ASP A 95 14.59 -11.63 1.39
CA ASP A 95 13.41 -12.44 1.08
C ASP A 95 12.15 -12.03 1.88
N GLY A 96 12.32 -11.44 3.06
CA GLY A 96 11.20 -10.97 3.86
C GLY A 96 10.33 -9.92 3.15
N PHE A 97 10.89 -9.13 2.23
CA PHE A 97 10.12 -8.17 1.43
C PHE A 97 9.15 -8.85 0.44
N GLN A 98 9.40 -10.09 0.05
CA GLN A 98 8.48 -10.86 -0.81
C GLN A 98 7.15 -11.18 -0.12
N THR A 99 7.09 -11.10 1.21
CA THR A 99 5.86 -11.31 1.99
C THR A 99 4.88 -10.14 1.89
N ILE A 100 5.36 -8.95 1.51
CA ILE A 100 4.55 -7.73 1.42
C ILE A 100 3.43 -7.89 0.39
N ARG A 101 3.76 -8.41 -0.79
CA ARG A 101 2.81 -8.51 -1.91
C ARG A 101 1.63 -9.44 -1.59
N PRO A 102 1.83 -10.71 -1.18
CA PRO A 102 0.72 -11.57 -0.77
C PRO A 102 -0.11 -11.01 0.39
N ALA A 103 0.54 -10.36 1.37
CA ALA A 103 -0.16 -9.71 2.48
C ALA A 103 -1.08 -8.59 2.00
N GLN A 104 -0.60 -7.72 1.10
CA GLN A 104 -1.40 -6.66 0.50
C GLN A 104 -2.57 -7.20 -0.32
N ASP A 105 -2.37 -8.28 -1.08
CA ASP A 105 -3.44 -8.90 -1.86
C ASP A 105 -4.56 -9.44 -0.95
N LEU A 106 -4.18 -10.06 0.18
CA LEU A 106 -5.15 -10.51 1.19
C LEU A 106 -5.83 -9.35 1.92
N LEU A 107 -5.13 -8.24 2.21
CA LEU A 107 -5.77 -7.02 2.75
C LEU A 107 -6.85 -6.49 1.80
N ALA A 108 -6.56 -6.46 0.51
CA ALA A 108 -7.52 -6.05 -0.52
C ALA A 108 -8.70 -7.03 -0.64
N ASP A 109 -8.46 -8.35 -0.47
CA ASP A 109 -9.53 -9.35 -0.36
C ASP A 109 -10.42 -9.06 0.84
N CYS A 110 -9.86 -8.76 2.02
CA CYS A 110 -10.65 -8.47 3.23
C CYS A 110 -11.62 -7.30 3.01
N GLN A 111 -11.12 -6.19 2.46
CA GLN A 111 -11.93 -5.01 2.18
C GLN A 111 -13.05 -5.34 1.19
N TYR A 112 -12.69 -5.97 0.06
CA TYR A 112 -13.65 -6.34 -0.97
C TYR A 112 -14.75 -7.27 -0.43
N GLN A 113 -14.40 -8.27 0.37
CA GLN A 113 -15.37 -9.21 0.91
C GLN A 113 -16.33 -8.55 1.90
N THR A 114 -15.87 -7.58 2.72
CA THR A 114 -16.79 -6.81 3.59
C THR A 114 -17.81 -6.02 2.78
N VAL A 115 -17.39 -5.37 1.68
CA VAL A 115 -18.30 -4.67 0.78
C VAL A 115 -19.27 -5.67 0.13
N LYS A 116 -18.75 -6.81 -0.34
CA LYS A 116 -19.54 -7.86 -0.98
C LYS A 116 -20.63 -8.44 -0.07
N LEU A 117 -20.32 -8.63 1.20
CA LEU A 117 -21.27 -9.14 2.19
C LEU A 117 -22.46 -8.20 2.40
N VAL A 118 -22.22 -6.88 2.41
CA VAL A 118 -23.28 -5.88 2.65
C VAL A 118 -24.07 -5.56 1.39
N PHE A 119 -23.41 -5.44 0.24
CA PHE A 119 -24.03 -4.98 -1.00
C PHE A 119 -24.40 -6.09 -1.98
N GLY A 120 -23.95 -7.33 -1.74
CA GLY A 120 -24.28 -8.49 -2.56
C GLY A 120 -24.00 -8.25 -4.04
N ASN A 121 -25.04 -8.36 -4.87
CA ASN A 121 -24.97 -8.18 -6.32
C ASN A 121 -24.73 -6.74 -6.76
N ARG A 122 -24.87 -5.75 -5.87
CA ARG A 122 -24.62 -4.33 -6.16
C ARG A 122 -23.17 -3.93 -5.90
N THR A 123 -22.33 -4.89 -5.50
CA THR A 123 -20.93 -4.65 -5.21
C THR A 123 -20.17 -4.26 -6.48
N PRO A 124 -19.47 -3.11 -6.50
CA PRO A 124 -18.66 -2.75 -7.65
C PRO A 124 -17.51 -3.76 -7.82
N PRO A 125 -16.95 -3.90 -9.03
CA PRO A 125 -15.82 -4.78 -9.25
C PRO A 125 -14.64 -4.39 -8.34
N LYS A 126 -13.89 -5.40 -7.89
CA LYS A 126 -12.69 -5.18 -7.07
C LYS A 126 -11.73 -4.26 -7.83
N PRO A 127 -11.28 -3.13 -7.24
CA PRO A 127 -10.30 -2.28 -7.89
C PRO A 127 -9.02 -3.05 -8.22
N SER A 128 -8.44 -2.77 -9.38
CA SER A 128 -7.12 -3.30 -9.71
C SER A 128 -6.08 -2.74 -8.74
N ARG A 129 -5.00 -3.48 -8.47
CA ARG A 129 -3.98 -3.05 -7.51
C ARG A 129 -3.43 -1.65 -7.80
N LYS A 130 -3.22 -1.30 -9.08
CA LYS A 130 -2.73 0.02 -9.51
C LYS A 130 -3.73 1.15 -9.25
N ARG A 131 -5.03 0.83 -9.18
CA ARG A 131 -6.12 1.79 -8.98
C ARG A 131 -6.77 1.64 -7.60
N ASN A 132 -6.22 0.80 -6.71
CA ASN A 132 -6.76 0.57 -5.37
C ASN A 132 -6.35 1.69 -4.40
N ASN A 133 -6.77 2.92 -4.69
CA ASN A 133 -6.56 4.07 -3.82
C ASN A 133 -7.75 5.03 -3.89
N LEU A 134 -7.84 5.94 -2.92
CA LEU A 134 -8.96 6.87 -2.78
C LEU A 134 -9.14 7.77 -4.01
N VAL A 135 -8.05 8.08 -4.70
CA VAL A 135 -8.04 8.96 -5.88
C VAL A 135 -8.63 8.26 -7.10
N HIS A 136 -8.31 6.99 -7.32
CA HIS A 136 -8.69 6.24 -8.52
C HIS A 136 -9.94 5.38 -8.35
N SER A 137 -10.44 5.17 -7.13
CA SER A 137 -11.66 4.39 -6.88
C SER A 137 -12.45 4.95 -5.68
N PRO A 138 -12.84 6.24 -5.71
CA PRO A 138 -13.47 6.90 -4.57
C PRO A 138 -14.80 6.25 -4.16
N GLU A 139 -15.62 5.76 -5.11
CA GLU A 139 -16.89 5.11 -4.75
C GLU A 139 -16.63 3.82 -3.96
N PHE A 140 -15.67 3.00 -4.39
CA PHE A 140 -15.31 1.78 -3.67
C PHE A 140 -14.86 2.08 -2.23
N TRP A 141 -14.00 3.08 -2.06
CA TRP A 141 -13.50 3.46 -0.72
C TRP A 141 -14.58 4.04 0.18
N LYS A 142 -15.58 4.73 -0.40
CA LYS A 142 -16.78 5.13 0.35
C LYS A 142 -17.52 3.90 0.90
N LEU A 143 -17.74 2.88 0.08
CA LEU A 143 -18.39 1.64 0.52
C LEU A 143 -17.57 0.91 1.57
N VAL A 144 -16.24 0.82 1.41
CA VAL A 144 -15.36 0.22 2.43
C VAL A 144 -15.53 0.92 3.78
N GLY A 145 -15.61 2.26 3.78
CA GLY A 145 -15.85 3.03 5.01
C GLY A 145 -17.22 2.75 5.66
N GLU A 146 -18.24 2.47 4.86
CA GLU A 146 -19.59 2.13 5.33
C GLU A 146 -19.69 0.68 5.84
N THR A 147 -18.88 -0.24 5.31
CA THR A 147 -19.01 -1.68 5.61
C THR A 147 -17.99 -2.22 6.61
N THR A 148 -16.92 -1.47 6.90
CA THR A 148 -15.88 -1.93 7.84
C THR A 148 -16.30 -1.65 9.28
N PHE A 149 -16.04 -2.60 10.18
CA PHE A 149 -16.22 -2.35 11.62
C PHE A 149 -15.25 -1.26 12.09
N LEU A 150 -15.78 -0.23 12.72
CA LEU A 150 -14.98 0.86 13.28
C LEU A 150 -14.29 0.39 14.55
N LEU A 151 -12.98 0.66 14.64
CA LEU A 151 -12.20 0.39 15.84
C LEU A 151 -12.72 1.23 17.01
N ASN A 152 -12.68 0.63 18.21
CA ASN A 152 -13.03 1.25 19.49
C ASN A 152 -14.48 1.75 19.55
N ARG A 153 -15.39 1.13 18.80
CA ARG A 153 -16.82 1.39 18.89
C ARG A 153 -17.56 0.10 19.18
N ASP A 154 -18.55 0.20 20.04
CA ASP A 154 -19.52 -0.86 20.25
C ASP A 154 -20.48 -0.88 19.07
N VAL A 155 -20.67 -2.05 18.49
CA VAL A 155 -21.51 -2.25 17.31
C VAL A 155 -22.48 -3.38 17.60
N GLU A 156 -23.77 -3.11 17.40
CA GLU A 156 -24.83 -4.12 17.42
C GLU A 156 -24.65 -5.05 16.21
N LEU A 157 -24.76 -6.36 16.43
CA LEU A 157 -24.75 -7.37 15.38
C LEU A 157 -26.20 -7.64 14.99
N VAL A 158 -26.66 -7.00 13.92
CA VAL A 158 -28.06 -7.02 13.49
C VAL A 158 -28.34 -8.28 12.67
N ASP A 159 -27.50 -8.55 11.69
CA ASP A 159 -27.50 -9.81 10.94
C ASP A 159 -26.31 -10.62 11.41
N LEU A 160 -26.55 -11.55 12.32
CA LEU A 160 -25.50 -12.25 13.02
C LEU A 160 -24.53 -12.97 12.05
N ASP A 161 -25.02 -13.61 10.99
CA ASP A 161 -24.16 -14.33 10.05
C ASP A 161 -23.31 -13.37 9.20
N ILE A 162 -23.93 -12.31 8.67
CA ILE A 162 -23.22 -11.31 7.86
C ILE A 162 -22.23 -10.53 8.73
N ASP A 163 -22.66 -10.09 9.91
CA ASP A 163 -21.87 -9.24 10.80
C ASP A 163 -20.71 -10.02 11.43
N LEU A 164 -20.88 -11.30 11.78
CA LEU A 164 -19.76 -12.13 12.22
C LEU A 164 -18.75 -12.39 11.10
N GLN A 165 -19.19 -12.57 9.85
CA GLN A 165 -18.27 -12.68 8.71
C GLN A 165 -17.52 -11.37 8.45
N ARG A 166 -18.20 -10.23 8.51
CA ARG A 166 -17.60 -8.89 8.40
C ARG A 166 -16.59 -8.65 9.52
N LEU A 167 -16.93 -9.03 10.76
CA LEU A 167 -16.06 -8.96 11.91
C LEU A 167 -14.80 -9.81 11.71
N LEU A 168 -14.94 -11.02 11.15
CA LEU A 168 -13.80 -11.89 10.87
C LEU A 168 -12.90 -11.32 9.78
N TRP A 169 -13.44 -10.83 8.67
CA TRP A 169 -12.65 -10.16 7.63
C TRP A 169 -11.93 -8.92 8.15
N THR A 170 -12.60 -8.12 8.98
CA THR A 170 -11.99 -6.94 9.60
C THR A 170 -10.86 -7.35 10.55
N THR A 171 -11.04 -8.44 11.30
CA THR A 171 -9.99 -8.98 12.18
C THR A 171 -8.79 -9.50 11.40
N ILE A 172 -9.01 -10.27 10.32
CA ILE A 172 -7.95 -10.72 9.41
C ILE A 172 -7.14 -9.52 8.90
N PHE A 173 -7.83 -8.46 8.46
CA PHE A 173 -7.21 -7.23 8.00
C PHE A 173 -6.29 -6.61 9.06
N LEU A 174 -6.79 -6.45 10.29
CA LEU A 174 -6.02 -5.87 11.39
C LEU A 174 -4.79 -6.70 11.78
N VAL A 175 -4.94 -8.03 11.83
CA VAL A 175 -3.85 -8.96 12.16
C VAL A 175 -2.72 -8.87 11.12
N ILE A 176 -3.07 -8.84 9.83
CA ILE A 176 -2.08 -8.70 8.74
C ILE A 176 -1.40 -7.33 8.82
N GLN A 177 -2.16 -6.24 8.99
CA GLN A 177 -1.58 -4.90 9.11
C GLN A 177 -0.56 -4.81 10.24
N GLN A 178 -0.89 -5.38 11.41
CA GLN A 178 -0.01 -5.38 12.57
C GLN A 178 1.30 -6.14 12.29
N GLY A 179 1.22 -7.31 11.65
CA GLY A 179 2.40 -8.11 11.30
C GLY A 179 3.23 -7.53 10.15
N LEU A 180 2.61 -6.76 9.26
CA LEU A 180 3.27 -6.20 8.08
C LEU A 180 3.98 -4.86 8.37
N LYS A 181 3.50 -4.09 9.35
CA LYS A 181 4.00 -2.76 9.69
C LYS A 181 5.53 -2.70 9.91
N PRO A 182 6.17 -3.62 10.66
CA PRO A 182 7.62 -3.55 10.87
C PRO A 182 8.42 -3.81 9.58
N ILE A 183 7.93 -4.72 8.73
CA ILE A 183 8.57 -5.06 7.45
C ILE A 183 8.51 -3.86 6.48
N ILE A 184 7.36 -3.18 6.40
CA ILE A 184 7.22 -1.97 5.58
C ILE A 184 8.19 -0.87 6.06
N ARG A 185 8.28 -0.64 7.37
CA ARG A 185 9.21 0.35 7.93
C ARG A 185 10.66 0.05 7.56
N LEU A 186 11.08 -1.21 7.69
CA LEU A 186 12.42 -1.62 7.29
C LEU A 186 12.65 -1.42 5.79
N TRP A 187 11.66 -1.72 4.96
CA TRP A 187 11.75 -1.51 3.51
C TRP A 187 11.92 -0.02 3.17
N GLU A 188 11.15 0.85 3.82
CA GLU A 188 11.25 2.31 3.66
C GLU A 188 12.63 2.83 4.09
N GLU A 189 13.15 2.36 5.23
CA GLU A 189 14.48 2.70 5.73
C GLU A 189 15.60 2.26 4.76
N VAL A 190 15.56 1.01 4.31
CA VAL A 190 16.53 0.48 3.33
C VAL A 190 16.46 1.26 2.02
N SER A 191 15.26 1.54 1.52
CA SER A 191 15.07 2.28 0.27
C SER A 191 15.62 3.70 0.39
N HIS A 192 15.33 4.39 1.49
CA HIS A 192 15.84 5.73 1.75
C HIS A 192 17.37 5.77 1.82
N ASN A 193 18.00 4.80 2.50
CA ASN A 193 19.45 4.70 2.59
C ASN A 193 20.11 4.46 1.22
N ILE A 194 19.48 3.65 0.36
CA ILE A 194 19.95 3.44 -1.02
C ILE A 194 19.85 4.74 -1.83
N GLU A 195 18.71 5.42 -1.77
CA GLU A 195 18.50 6.69 -2.48
C GLU A 195 19.54 7.74 -2.08
N GLU A 196 19.83 7.89 -0.78
CA GLU A 196 20.85 8.79 -0.26
C GLU A 196 22.26 8.47 -0.80
N ILE A 197 22.66 7.19 -0.83
CA ILE A 197 23.95 6.77 -1.38
C ILE A 197 24.02 7.05 -2.88
N THR A 198 22.95 6.74 -3.62
CA THR A 198 22.88 7.01 -5.06
C THR A 198 22.98 8.50 -5.33
N TRP A 199 22.24 9.33 -4.59
CA TRP A 199 22.28 10.79 -4.75
C TRP A 199 23.67 11.36 -4.45
N ARG A 200 24.32 10.94 -3.36
CA ARG A 200 25.69 11.35 -3.03
C ARG A 200 26.69 10.96 -4.10
N SER A 201 26.54 9.78 -4.69
CA SER A 201 27.39 9.30 -5.78
C SER A 201 27.21 10.15 -7.04
N VAL A 202 25.97 10.47 -7.42
CA VAL A 202 25.65 11.34 -8.57
C VAL A 202 26.16 12.77 -8.33
N ALA A 203 25.95 13.33 -7.15
CA ALA A 203 26.44 14.66 -6.77
C ALA A 203 27.98 14.70 -6.75
N GLY A 204 28.63 13.65 -6.24
CA GLY A 204 30.08 13.51 -6.25
C GLY A 204 30.66 13.45 -7.66
N VAL A 205 30.05 12.68 -8.56
CA VAL A 205 30.44 12.62 -9.98
C VAL A 205 30.24 13.98 -10.66
N ARG A 206 29.13 14.68 -10.38
CA ARG A 206 28.88 16.03 -10.90
C ARG A 206 29.94 17.02 -10.42
N ASN A 207 30.34 16.94 -9.14
CA ASN A 207 31.37 17.79 -8.57
C ASN A 207 32.76 17.45 -9.15
N TYR A 208 33.07 16.18 -9.35
CA TYR A 208 34.30 15.73 -10.02
C TYR A 208 34.37 16.21 -11.47
N LEU A 209 33.29 16.09 -12.24
CA LEU A 209 33.22 16.60 -13.61
C LEU A 209 33.30 18.14 -13.64
N SER A 210 32.63 18.85 -12.72
CA SER A 210 32.71 20.31 -12.65
C SER A 210 34.12 20.82 -12.32
N SER A 211 34.86 20.09 -11.48
CA SER A 211 36.26 20.42 -11.16
C SER A 211 37.22 20.04 -12.29
N PHE A 212 36.91 19.02 -13.10
CA PHE A 212 37.62 18.71 -14.33
C PHE A 212 37.47 19.84 -15.37
N TRP A 213 36.24 20.33 -15.57
CA TRP A 213 35.95 21.44 -16.50
C TRP A 213 36.49 22.81 -16.02
N VAL A 214 36.59 23.04 -14.71
CA VAL A 214 37.23 24.26 -14.16
C VAL A 214 38.76 24.19 -14.27
N ARG A 215 39.36 23.00 -14.22
CA ARG A 215 40.81 22.82 -14.36
C ARG A 215 41.30 23.00 -15.80
N ASP A 216 40.48 22.65 -16.80
CA ASP A 216 40.80 22.85 -18.22
C ASP A 216 40.77 24.32 -18.67
N LYS A 217 40.06 25.20 -17.94
CA LYS A 217 40.06 26.65 -18.24
C LYS A 217 41.33 27.38 -17.81
N HIS A 218 42.21 26.73 -17.04
CA HIS A 218 43.46 27.32 -16.55
C HIS A 218 44.73 26.76 -17.21
N GLN A 219 44.61 25.86 -18.18
CA GLN A 219 45.73 25.38 -18.98
C GLN A 219 45.37 25.41 -20.48
N SER A 220 45.19 26.62 -21.01
CA SER A 220 45.34 26.84 -22.45
C SER A 220 46.82 27.06 -22.75
N PRO A 221 47.45 26.30 -23.66
CA PRO A 221 48.80 26.61 -24.12
C PRO A 221 48.78 27.97 -24.82
N GLN A 222 49.72 28.85 -24.50
CA GLN A 222 49.99 30.03 -25.31
C GLN A 222 50.41 29.59 -26.72
N VAL A 223 49.44 29.53 -27.63
CA VAL A 223 49.70 29.49 -29.06
C VAL A 223 49.93 30.94 -29.50
N GLN A 224 51.16 31.24 -29.88
CA GLN A 224 51.52 32.49 -30.52
C GLN A 224 50.69 32.69 -31.79
N VAL A 225 49.96 33.81 -31.81
CA VAL A 225 49.21 34.29 -32.97
C VAL A 225 50.20 34.92 -33.94
N SER A 226 50.34 34.35 -35.14
CA SER A 226 50.79 35.07 -36.32
C SER A 226 49.57 35.43 -37.15
N THR A 227 49.32 36.73 -37.27
CA THR A 227 48.33 37.36 -38.11
C THR A 227 48.67 37.21 -39.60
N SER A 228 47.69 36.78 -40.40
CA SER A 228 47.63 37.19 -41.81
C SER A 228 46.16 37.31 -42.25
N THR A 229 45.86 38.48 -42.76
CA THR A 229 44.60 38.96 -43.33
C THR A 229 44.39 38.44 -44.76
N SER A 230 43.17 38.01 -45.10
CA SER A 230 42.52 38.33 -46.39
C SER A 230 41.03 38.02 -46.38
N SER A 231 40.26 39.03 -46.81
CA SER A 231 38.83 39.13 -47.18
C SER A 231 38.40 38.02 -48.17
N GLU A 232 37.14 37.71 -48.52
CA GLU A 232 35.81 38.33 -48.57
C GLU A 232 34.89 37.17 -49.10
N SER A 233 33.64 36.91 -48.72
CA SER A 233 32.43 37.51 -49.30
C SER A 233 31.17 36.68 -48.95
N THR A 234 30.08 37.42 -48.69
CA THR A 234 28.62 37.21 -48.68
C THR A 234 27.96 35.99 -49.35
N ALA A 235 26.94 35.38 -48.70
CA ALA A 235 25.49 35.63 -48.96
C ALA A 235 24.53 34.62 -48.26
N SER A 236 23.53 35.22 -47.59
CA SER A 236 22.16 34.82 -47.17
C SER A 236 21.43 33.57 -47.70
N MET A 237 20.58 32.94 -46.85
CA MET A 237 19.09 32.94 -46.99
C MET A 237 18.34 32.31 -45.78
N SER A 238 17.42 33.11 -45.21
CA SER A 238 16.04 32.92 -44.69
C SER A 238 15.33 31.55 -44.94
N THR A 239 14.27 31.05 -44.28
CA THR A 239 13.32 31.45 -43.20
C THR A 239 12.26 30.32 -43.02
N SER A 240 11.58 30.28 -41.85
CA SER A 240 10.16 29.87 -41.58
C SER A 240 9.68 28.43 -41.88
N SER A 241 8.70 27.77 -41.23
CA SER A 241 7.48 28.11 -40.47
C SER A 241 7.03 26.81 -39.71
N ALA A 242 6.53 26.78 -38.47
CA ALA A 242 5.25 27.26 -37.90
C ALA A 242 3.96 26.64 -38.52
N SER A 243 3.19 25.90 -37.70
CA SER A 243 1.71 25.85 -37.54
C SER A 243 1.28 24.53 -36.88
N ASP A 244 0.63 24.51 -35.70
CA ASP A 244 -0.81 24.76 -35.42
C ASP A 244 -1.69 23.57 -35.87
N ASN A 245 -2.74 23.09 -35.19
CA ASN A 245 -3.53 23.58 -34.06
C ASN A 245 -4.51 22.47 -33.60
N GLN A 246 -4.98 22.57 -32.33
CA GLN A 246 -6.36 22.33 -31.83
C GLN A 246 -7.06 20.95 -32.05
N GLU A 247 -8.07 20.49 -31.30
CA GLU A 247 -9.07 21.10 -30.40
C GLU A 247 -9.80 20.01 -29.57
N HIS A 248 -10.38 20.42 -28.45
CA HIS A 248 -11.40 19.69 -27.65
C HIS A 248 -12.81 19.98 -28.22
N PRO A 249 -13.86 19.19 -27.90
CA PRO A 249 -14.81 19.67 -26.89
C PRO A 249 -15.59 18.58 -26.09
N THR A 250 -16.27 19.02 -25.02
CA THR A 250 -17.32 18.35 -24.20
C THR A 250 -18.69 18.99 -24.54
N PRO A 251 -19.89 18.44 -24.18
CA PRO A 251 -20.47 18.70 -22.84
C PRO A 251 -21.56 17.71 -22.26
N ASN A 252 -21.70 17.78 -20.92
CA ASN A 252 -22.88 17.71 -20.01
C ASN A 252 -23.89 16.52 -19.98
N THR A 253 -24.21 16.04 -18.76
CA THR A 253 -25.59 16.01 -18.17
C THR A 253 -25.53 15.78 -16.65
N LEU A 254 -26.23 16.66 -15.90
CA LEU A 254 -26.50 16.61 -14.46
C LEU A 254 -27.64 15.63 -14.13
N VAL A 255 -27.50 14.84 -13.06
CA VAL A 255 -28.64 14.22 -12.35
C VAL A 255 -28.53 14.52 -10.87
N SER A 256 -29.59 15.12 -10.32
CA SER A 256 -29.75 15.50 -8.92
C SER A 256 -30.72 14.54 -8.24
N PHE A 257 -30.47 14.14 -6.99
CA PHE A 257 -31.51 13.62 -6.08
C PHE A 257 -31.33 14.15 -4.64
N PRO A 258 -32.42 14.30 -3.88
CA PRO A 258 -32.50 15.07 -2.64
C PRO A 258 -32.35 14.20 -1.39
N GLY A 259 -31.96 14.82 -0.26
CA GLY A 259 -32.10 14.20 1.06
C GLY A 259 -30.87 14.43 1.94
N GLY A 260 -30.90 15.52 2.71
CA GLY A 260 -29.85 15.84 3.66
C GLY A 260 -29.77 14.85 4.82
N ARG A 261 -28.53 14.50 5.18
CA ARG A 261 -28.02 14.42 6.56
C ARG A 261 -26.50 14.57 6.50
N SER A 262 -26.02 15.71 6.99
CA SER A 262 -24.59 16.00 7.12
C SER A 262 -23.99 15.12 8.22
N ILE A 263 -23.47 13.95 7.85
CA ILE A 263 -22.56 13.19 8.69
C ILE A 263 -21.15 13.61 8.30
N LYS A 264 -20.50 14.40 9.16
CA LYS A 264 -19.07 14.71 9.05
C LYS A 264 -18.29 13.40 9.24
N PRO A 265 -17.52 12.90 8.26
CA PRO A 265 -16.63 11.79 8.49
C PRO A 265 -15.34 12.33 9.11
N LEU A 266 -15.16 12.05 10.40
CA LEU A 266 -13.85 12.07 11.06
C LEU A 266 -13.08 10.83 10.61
N LEU A 267 -12.63 10.86 9.35
CA LEU A 267 -11.66 9.92 8.82
C LEU A 267 -10.30 10.32 9.38
N VAL A 268 -9.88 9.62 10.44
CA VAL A 268 -8.48 9.61 10.82
C VAL A 268 -7.70 9.10 9.62
N SER A 269 -6.97 10.02 9.00
CA SER A 269 -5.92 9.83 7.99
C SER A 269 -5.29 8.43 8.07
N LEU A 270 -5.73 7.55 7.16
CA LEU A 270 -5.00 6.38 6.71
C LEU A 270 -4.51 6.63 5.27
N SER A 271 -4.02 7.84 5.00
CA SER A 271 -3.20 8.12 3.84
C SER A 271 -1.75 7.79 4.16
N LEU A 272 -1.37 6.52 3.99
CA LEU A 272 0.02 6.25 3.63
C LEU A 272 0.17 6.68 2.16
N PRO A 273 1.19 7.50 1.80
CA PRO A 273 1.31 8.03 0.45
C PRO A 273 1.72 6.90 -0.50
N LEU A 274 0.73 6.24 -1.10
CA LEU A 274 0.84 5.21 -2.15
C LEU A 274 1.58 5.69 -3.43
N SER A 275 1.88 7.00 -3.55
CA SER A 275 2.55 7.58 -4.72
C SER A 275 4.02 7.15 -4.86
N SER A 276 4.74 6.97 -3.74
CA SER A 276 6.15 6.54 -3.78
C SER A 276 6.28 5.02 -3.93
N PHE A 277 5.21 4.26 -3.65
CA PHE A 277 5.20 2.79 -3.65
C PHE A 277 5.20 2.15 -5.05
N VAL A 278 4.78 2.89 -6.09
CA VAL A 278 4.68 2.33 -7.45
C VAL A 278 5.97 2.54 -8.24
N ILE A 279 6.69 3.64 -8.01
CA ILE A 279 7.88 4.00 -8.79
C ILE A 279 9.07 3.09 -8.48
N LEU A 280 9.22 2.63 -7.23
CA LEU A 280 10.33 1.74 -6.86
C LEU A 280 10.15 0.30 -7.37
N LEU A 281 8.92 -0.23 -7.34
CA LEU A 281 8.64 -1.59 -7.82
C LEU A 281 8.76 -1.71 -9.35
N THR A 282 8.44 -0.65 -10.11
CA THR A 282 8.63 -0.66 -11.57
C THR A 282 10.08 -0.49 -12.00
N ASN A 283 10.92 0.19 -11.20
CA ASN A 283 12.33 0.36 -11.51
C ASN A 283 13.17 -0.89 -11.21
N LEU A 284 12.81 -1.68 -10.19
CA LEU A 284 13.54 -2.92 -9.87
C LEU A 284 13.33 -4.02 -10.92
N ASP A 285 12.13 -4.19 -11.48
CA ASP A 285 11.89 -5.12 -12.60
C ASP A 285 12.61 -4.66 -13.89
N GLY A 286 12.81 -3.34 -14.07
CA GLY A 286 13.55 -2.77 -15.20
C GLY A 286 15.08 -2.96 -15.13
N ILE A 287 15.64 -3.07 -13.92
CA ILE A 287 17.09 -3.28 -13.71
C ILE A 287 17.48 -4.74 -13.91
N GLN A 288 16.60 -5.71 -13.62
CA GLN A 288 16.86 -7.14 -13.88
C GLN A 288 17.00 -7.48 -15.38
N GLY A 289 16.43 -6.68 -16.28
CA GLY A 289 16.53 -6.90 -17.72
C GLY A 289 17.80 -6.36 -18.41
N LYS A 290 18.66 -5.62 -17.69
CA LYS A 290 19.79 -4.89 -18.30
C LYS A 290 21.19 -5.28 -17.80
N ILE A 291 21.30 -6.14 -16.79
CA ILE A 291 22.60 -6.68 -16.39
C ILE A 291 22.81 -8.01 -17.12
N LYS A 292 23.19 -7.91 -18.39
CA LYS A 292 23.88 -8.99 -19.09
C LYS A 292 25.37 -8.77 -18.81
N VAL A 293 25.96 -9.67 -18.04
CA VAL A 293 27.40 -9.70 -17.79
C VAL A 293 28.06 -10.18 -19.07
N ASP A 294 28.77 -9.28 -19.75
CA ASP A 294 29.90 -9.59 -20.63
C ASP A 294 31.19 -9.26 -19.86
#